data_AF-A0A167I0N2-F1
#
_entry.id   AF-A0A167I0N2-F1
#
_cell.length_a   1.000
_cell.length_b   1.000
_cell.length_c   1.000
_cell.angle_alpha   90.00
_cell.angle_beta   90.00
_cell.angle_gamma   90.00
#
_symmetry.space_group_name_H-M   'P 1'
#
loop_
_entity.id
_entity.type
_entity.pdbx_description
1 polymer ?
#
loop_
_entity_poly.entity_id
_entity_poly.type
_entity_poly.pdbx_seq_one_letter_code
_entity_poly.pdbx_strand_id
1 'polypeptide(L)'
;MIKPKPLQAGSNIAILSPSAGLSCVFPHIYQLGIKNLTEMGFNVLEYPTTKMGAKEVFDNPKARAEDINCAFADGNVHGIISLIGGEDSARILKYLDPEIIQANPKLFMGYSDFTAVSVFVNQLGLVTFNGPSVMAGLAQIHNLPEEYRAYIKAFLYGELEDTTLPTFSHFYDGYPDWSSVSTAGQLNPTQSNVGPRFFGDNPVDAGKVSGQLFGGCIEVLEMLKGTQYWPAADFWQGKVLFLETSQEKPTLDYVKYWLRNYGVMGVFEQLSGLLVGRARDYSADEKAQLDEVILSVIRDEFECHSLPVVTNLDFGHTDPQVILPLGCDLQIDITAKQLKLLGSAFKA
;
A
#
# COMPACT_ATOMS: atom_id res chain seq x y z
N MET A 1 -16.27 -8.58 2.00
CA MET A 1 -14.89 -8.80 1.53
C MET A 1 -14.42 -10.18 1.95
N ILE A 2 -13.77 -10.92 1.06
CA ILE A 2 -13.20 -12.25 1.28
C ILE A 2 -11.82 -12.06 1.89
N LYS A 3 -11.65 -12.42 3.16
CA LYS A 3 -10.36 -12.38 3.85
C LYS A 3 -9.53 -13.63 3.50
N PRO A 4 -8.22 -13.49 3.22
CA PRO A 4 -7.37 -14.66 3.02
C PRO A 4 -7.03 -15.34 4.34
N LYS A 5 -6.51 -16.56 4.28
CA LYS A 5 -5.89 -17.19 5.44
C LYS A 5 -4.60 -16.45 5.83
N PRO A 6 -4.23 -16.41 7.12
CA PRO A 6 -2.93 -15.89 7.52
C PRO A 6 -1.80 -16.79 7.01
N LEU A 7 -0.59 -16.24 6.93
CA LEU A 7 0.59 -17.05 6.69
C LEU A 7 1.00 -17.77 7.99
N GLN A 8 1.79 -18.82 7.81
CA GLN A 8 2.38 -19.60 8.89
C GLN A 8 3.78 -20.06 8.47
N ALA A 9 4.59 -20.54 9.41
CA ALA A 9 5.86 -21.15 9.09
C ALA A 9 5.69 -22.27 8.03
N GLY A 10 6.53 -22.26 7.00
CA GLY A 10 6.45 -23.15 5.84
C GLY A 10 5.47 -22.70 4.74
N SER A 11 4.76 -21.57 4.92
CA SER A 11 3.91 -21.03 3.85
C SER A 11 4.73 -20.66 2.63
N ASN A 12 4.25 -21.03 1.45
CA ASN A 12 4.88 -20.65 0.19
C ASN A 12 4.35 -19.28 -0.28
N ILE A 13 5.27 -18.33 -0.46
CA ILE A 13 4.99 -16.99 -0.98
C ILE A 13 5.48 -16.93 -2.43
N ALA A 14 4.57 -16.63 -3.35
CA ALA A 14 4.93 -16.30 -4.72
C ALA A 14 5.45 -14.86 -4.81
N ILE A 15 6.58 -14.68 -5.50
CA ILE A 15 7.08 -13.35 -5.87
C ILE A 15 6.89 -13.16 -7.37
N LEU A 16 6.28 -12.04 -7.74
CA LEU A 16 5.89 -11.73 -9.12
C LEU A 16 6.34 -10.32 -9.49
N SER A 17 6.45 -10.00 -10.79
CA SER A 17 6.76 -8.64 -11.29
C SER A 17 5.56 -8.00 -12.02
N PRO A 18 4.49 -7.52 -11.33
CA PRO A 18 3.35 -6.88 -11.99
C PRO A 18 3.71 -5.58 -12.73
N SER A 19 4.76 -4.88 -12.30
CA SER A 19 5.28 -3.68 -12.93
C SER A 19 6.73 -3.84 -13.36
N ALA A 20 7.71 -3.22 -12.67
CA ALA A 20 9.10 -3.24 -13.08
C ALA A 20 9.80 -4.58 -12.81
N GLY A 21 10.55 -5.07 -13.80
CA GLY A 21 11.37 -6.29 -13.70
C GLY A 21 12.78 -6.03 -13.16
N LEU A 22 12.91 -5.69 -11.89
CA LEU A 22 14.20 -5.24 -11.32
C LEU A 22 15.05 -6.36 -10.68
N SER A 23 14.54 -7.58 -10.57
CA SER A 23 15.25 -8.72 -9.95
C SER A 23 16.58 -9.02 -10.65
N CYS A 24 16.61 -8.98 -11.98
CA CYS A 24 17.83 -9.19 -12.77
C CYS A 24 18.74 -7.96 -12.83
N VAL A 25 18.21 -6.77 -12.54
CA VAL A 25 18.97 -5.51 -12.52
C VAL A 25 19.73 -5.36 -11.21
N PHE A 26 19.06 -5.64 -10.09
CA PHE A 26 19.62 -5.57 -8.73
C PHE A 26 19.48 -6.91 -8.00
N PRO A 27 20.17 -7.98 -8.48
CA PRO A 27 20.00 -9.32 -7.94
C PRO A 27 20.36 -9.44 -6.47
N HIS A 28 21.31 -8.64 -5.98
CA HIS A 28 21.70 -8.66 -4.57
C HIS A 28 20.62 -8.09 -3.64
N ILE A 29 19.84 -7.10 -4.08
CA ILE A 29 18.68 -6.59 -3.33
C ILE A 29 17.56 -7.62 -3.33
N TYR A 30 17.28 -8.20 -4.50
CA TYR A 30 16.25 -9.23 -4.63
C TYR A 30 16.56 -10.45 -3.75
N GLN A 31 17.79 -10.98 -3.81
CA GLN A 31 18.22 -12.11 -2.99
C GLN A 31 18.17 -11.80 -1.49
N LEU A 32 18.45 -10.56 -1.09
CA LEU A 32 18.30 -10.13 0.29
C LEU A 32 16.82 -10.17 0.74
N GLY A 33 15.89 -9.71 -0.09
CA GLY A 33 14.45 -9.82 0.17
C GLY A 33 13.99 -11.28 0.32
N ILE A 34 14.43 -12.18 -0.56
CA ILE A 34 14.16 -13.63 -0.47
C ILE A 34 14.71 -14.21 0.83
N LYS A 35 15.97 -13.89 1.14
CA LYS A 35 16.63 -14.34 2.38
C LYS A 35 15.82 -13.91 3.60
N ASN A 36 15.42 -12.65 3.68
CA ASN A 36 14.69 -12.11 4.83
C ASN A 36 13.31 -12.78 4.99
N LEU A 37 12.58 -13.03 3.89
CA LEU A 37 11.33 -13.79 3.92
C LEU A 37 11.55 -15.24 4.40
N THR A 38 12.65 -15.87 3.97
CA THR A 38 13.02 -17.22 4.40
C THR A 38 13.34 -17.27 5.89
N GLU A 39 14.06 -16.28 6.41
CA GLU A 39 14.37 -16.14 7.84
C GLU A 39 13.12 -15.87 8.69
N MET A 40 12.06 -15.28 8.12
CA MET A 40 10.74 -15.19 8.75
C MET A 40 9.96 -16.51 8.79
N GLY A 41 10.52 -17.58 8.20
CA GLY A 41 9.96 -18.93 8.21
C GLY A 41 9.12 -19.26 6.98
N PHE A 42 9.18 -18.47 5.90
CA PHE A 42 8.42 -18.73 4.68
C PHE A 42 9.27 -19.42 3.60
N ASN A 43 8.63 -20.14 2.69
CA ASN A 43 9.26 -20.58 1.46
C ASN A 43 8.97 -19.55 0.36
N VAL A 44 9.93 -19.34 -0.54
CA VAL A 44 9.75 -18.43 -1.68
C VAL A 44 9.62 -19.22 -2.97
N LEU A 45 8.56 -18.94 -3.74
CA LEU A 45 8.32 -19.47 -5.07
C LEU A 45 8.55 -18.35 -6.10
N GLU A 46 9.57 -18.54 -6.92
CA GLU A 46 9.87 -17.64 -8.02
C GLU A 46 9.07 -18.00 -9.27
N TYR A 47 8.53 -16.98 -9.94
CA TYR A 47 7.75 -17.12 -11.16
C TYR A 47 8.54 -16.65 -12.40
N PRO A 48 8.11 -16.99 -13.63
CA PRO A 48 8.79 -16.58 -14.86
C PRO A 48 9.25 -15.11 -14.90
N THR A 49 8.40 -14.16 -14.49
CA THR A 49 8.72 -12.72 -14.56
C THR A 49 9.79 -12.26 -13.57
N THR A 50 10.15 -13.05 -12.56
CA THR A 50 11.30 -12.73 -11.68
C THR A 50 12.64 -13.11 -12.29
N LYS A 51 12.62 -13.89 -13.39
CA LYS A 51 13.81 -14.35 -14.11
C LYS A 51 14.02 -13.64 -15.45
N MET A 52 13.06 -12.80 -15.84
CA MET A 52 13.10 -12.00 -17.06
C MET A 52 13.87 -10.69 -16.83
N GLY A 53 14.55 -10.21 -17.87
CA GLY A 53 15.18 -8.89 -17.83
C GLY A 53 14.13 -7.76 -17.79
N ALA A 54 14.49 -6.58 -17.26
CA ALA A 54 13.55 -5.46 -17.12
C ALA A 54 12.80 -5.09 -18.41
N LYS A 55 13.52 -5.05 -19.55
CA LYS A 55 12.91 -4.80 -20.86
C LYS A 55 11.94 -5.91 -21.28
N GLU A 56 12.28 -7.16 -21.02
CA GLU A 56 11.42 -8.30 -21.34
C GLU A 56 10.13 -8.28 -20.52
N VAL A 57 10.22 -7.97 -19.22
CA VAL A 57 9.04 -7.76 -18.36
C VAL A 57 8.15 -6.63 -18.90
N PHE A 58 8.74 -5.49 -19.27
CA PHE A 58 8.02 -4.36 -19.82
C PHE A 58 7.31 -4.68 -21.15
N ASP A 59 7.99 -5.39 -22.05
CA ASP A 59 7.48 -5.77 -23.37
C ASP A 59 6.38 -6.84 -23.30
N ASN A 60 6.27 -7.59 -22.19
CA ASN A 60 5.36 -8.72 -22.03
C ASN A 60 4.30 -8.53 -20.91
N PRO A 61 3.37 -7.56 -21.03
CA PRO A 61 2.31 -7.35 -20.03
C PRO A 61 1.38 -8.57 -19.84
N LYS A 62 1.24 -9.42 -20.86
CA LYS A 62 0.46 -10.66 -20.75
C LYS A 62 1.14 -11.67 -19.83
N ALA A 63 2.46 -11.84 -19.95
CA ALA A 63 3.22 -12.74 -19.09
C ALA A 63 3.14 -12.30 -17.61
N ARG A 64 3.16 -10.99 -17.35
CA ARG A 64 2.94 -10.43 -15.99
C ARG A 64 1.59 -10.79 -15.39
N ALA A 65 0.52 -10.71 -16.17
CA ALA A 65 -0.81 -11.14 -15.73
C ALA A 65 -0.92 -12.67 -15.60
N GLU A 66 -0.30 -13.43 -16.51
CA GLU A 66 -0.26 -14.89 -16.46
C GLU A 66 0.41 -15.39 -15.17
N ASP A 67 1.48 -14.75 -14.71
CA ASP A 67 2.11 -15.04 -13.43
C ASP A 67 1.15 -14.85 -12.25
N ILE A 68 0.36 -13.77 -12.24
CA ILE A 68 -0.66 -13.52 -11.22
C ILE A 68 -1.74 -14.60 -11.27
N ASN A 69 -2.31 -14.86 -12.45
CA ASN A 69 -3.38 -15.86 -12.62
C ASN A 69 -2.90 -17.26 -12.20
N CYS A 70 -1.69 -17.66 -12.60
CA CYS A 70 -1.07 -18.92 -12.21
C CYS A 70 -0.85 -18.98 -10.69
N ALA A 71 -0.34 -17.92 -10.06
CA ALA A 71 -0.12 -17.87 -8.62
C ALA A 71 -1.42 -17.93 -7.81
N PHE A 72 -2.51 -17.34 -8.31
CA PHE A 72 -3.83 -17.50 -7.71
C PHE A 72 -4.33 -18.96 -7.86
N ALA A 73 -4.23 -19.54 -9.06
CA ALA A 73 -4.68 -20.91 -9.33
C ALA A 73 -3.86 -22.01 -8.61
N ASP A 74 -2.59 -21.74 -8.28
CA ASP A 74 -1.74 -22.70 -7.58
C ASP A 74 -2.13 -22.85 -6.10
N GLY A 75 -2.67 -24.02 -5.76
CA GLY A 75 -3.05 -24.39 -4.39
C GLY A 75 -1.88 -24.50 -3.41
N ASN A 76 -0.63 -24.53 -3.89
CA ASN A 76 0.56 -24.49 -3.04
C ASN A 76 0.97 -23.07 -2.66
N VAL A 77 0.47 -22.03 -3.35
CA VAL A 77 0.77 -20.63 -3.05
C VAL A 77 -0.19 -20.13 -1.98
N HIS A 78 0.36 -19.70 -0.84
CA HIS A 78 -0.40 -19.21 0.32
C HIS A 78 -0.45 -17.68 0.39
N GLY A 79 0.49 -17.00 -0.25
CA GLY A 79 0.53 -15.56 -0.38
C GLY A 79 1.32 -15.13 -1.61
N ILE A 80 1.07 -13.90 -2.06
CA ILE A 80 1.71 -13.25 -3.19
C ILE A 80 2.20 -11.89 -2.70
N ILE A 81 3.49 -11.62 -2.87
CA ILE A 81 4.09 -10.31 -2.57
C ILE A 81 4.73 -9.79 -3.85
N SER A 82 4.45 -8.55 -4.21
CA SER A 82 5.04 -7.93 -5.39
C SER A 82 6.57 -7.81 -5.23
N LEU A 83 7.28 -8.01 -6.34
CA LEU A 83 8.72 -7.82 -6.39
C LEU A 83 9.08 -6.37 -6.00
N ILE A 84 8.44 -5.40 -6.67
CA ILE A 84 8.64 -3.96 -6.56
C ILE A 84 7.48 -3.23 -7.26
N GLY A 85 7.42 -1.90 -7.13
CA GLY A 85 6.54 -1.02 -7.92
C GLY A 85 7.02 -0.78 -9.36
N GLY A 86 6.71 0.39 -9.91
CA GLY A 86 7.06 0.81 -11.27
C GLY A 86 6.08 1.89 -11.76
N GLU A 87 5.54 1.77 -12.98
CA GLU A 87 4.71 2.83 -13.58
C GLU A 87 3.68 2.36 -14.63
N ASP A 88 3.46 1.04 -14.77
CA ASP A 88 2.75 0.50 -15.93
C ASP A 88 1.90 -0.76 -15.68
N SER A 89 1.70 -1.17 -14.42
CA SER A 89 0.91 -2.38 -14.12
C SER A 89 -0.55 -2.26 -14.53
N ALA A 90 -1.08 -1.04 -14.71
CA ALA A 90 -2.41 -0.82 -15.30
C ALA A 90 -2.58 -1.51 -16.68
N ARG A 91 -1.49 -1.71 -17.44
CA ARG A 91 -1.51 -2.41 -18.75
C ARG A 91 -1.92 -3.88 -18.65
N ILE A 92 -1.77 -4.49 -17.47
CA ILE A 92 -1.98 -5.93 -17.28
C ILE A 92 -3.41 -6.26 -16.85
N LEU A 93 -4.19 -5.27 -16.37
CA LEU A 93 -5.52 -5.49 -15.79
C LEU A 93 -6.49 -6.24 -16.71
N LYS A 94 -6.43 -5.97 -18.01
CA LYS A 94 -7.28 -6.63 -19.02
C LYS A 94 -6.97 -8.12 -19.26
N TYR A 95 -5.85 -8.60 -18.73
CA TYR A 95 -5.40 -9.99 -18.87
C TYR A 95 -5.53 -10.78 -17.56
N LEU A 96 -5.90 -10.12 -16.46
CA LEU A 96 -6.20 -10.80 -15.21
C LEU A 96 -7.50 -11.59 -15.36
N ASP A 97 -7.56 -12.74 -14.72
CA ASP A 97 -8.72 -13.63 -14.73
C ASP A 97 -9.50 -13.45 -13.41
N PRO A 98 -10.62 -12.71 -13.41
CA PRO A 98 -11.36 -12.44 -12.19
C PRO A 98 -11.92 -13.70 -11.54
N GLU A 99 -12.33 -14.70 -12.33
CA GLU A 99 -12.92 -15.93 -11.81
C GLU A 99 -11.89 -16.76 -11.04
N ILE A 100 -10.67 -16.90 -11.60
CA ILE A 100 -9.55 -17.57 -10.92
C ILE A 100 -9.18 -16.84 -9.64
N ILE A 101 -9.06 -15.51 -9.69
CA ILE A 101 -8.68 -14.69 -8.52
C ILE A 101 -9.72 -14.82 -7.41
N GLN A 102 -11.01 -14.68 -7.74
CA GLN A 102 -12.11 -14.76 -6.77
C GLN A 102 -12.24 -16.14 -6.12
N ALA A 103 -11.99 -17.21 -6.88
CA ALA A 103 -12.06 -18.58 -6.38
C ALA A 103 -10.90 -18.94 -5.42
N ASN A 104 -9.78 -18.20 -5.45
CA ASN A 104 -8.55 -18.57 -4.74
C ASN A 104 -8.00 -17.45 -3.83
N PRO A 105 -8.77 -16.95 -2.85
CA PRO A 105 -8.34 -15.85 -2.00
C PRO A 105 -7.07 -16.20 -1.19
N LYS A 106 -6.04 -15.38 -1.34
CA LYS A 106 -4.75 -15.48 -0.64
C LYS A 106 -4.19 -14.10 -0.35
N LEU A 107 -3.19 -14.01 0.53
CA LEU A 107 -2.52 -12.74 0.81
C LEU A 107 -1.99 -12.16 -0.51
N PHE A 108 -2.29 -10.89 -0.81
CA PHE A 108 -1.87 -10.20 -2.04
C PHE A 108 -1.38 -8.81 -1.67
N MET A 109 -0.06 -8.62 -1.65
CA MET A 109 0.58 -7.44 -1.02
C MET A 109 1.60 -6.74 -1.92
N GLY A 110 1.62 -5.42 -1.83
CA GLY A 110 2.59 -4.51 -2.46
C GLY A 110 2.13 -3.06 -2.29
N TYR A 111 2.87 -2.09 -2.84
CA TYR A 111 2.49 -0.67 -2.80
C TYR A 111 2.99 0.06 -4.07
N SER A 112 2.83 1.39 -4.14
CA SER A 112 3.21 2.19 -5.32
C SER A 112 2.39 1.79 -6.55
N ASP A 113 3.01 1.57 -7.71
CA ASP A 113 2.31 1.14 -8.94
C ASP A 113 1.50 -0.15 -8.79
N PHE A 114 1.85 -1.03 -7.83
CA PHE A 114 1.04 -2.20 -7.52
C PHE A 114 -0.40 -1.84 -7.10
N THR A 115 -0.65 -0.59 -6.69
CA THR A 115 -1.98 -0.03 -6.42
C THR A 115 -2.96 -0.37 -7.54
N ALA A 116 -2.58 -0.23 -8.82
CA ALA A 116 -3.49 -0.47 -9.94
C ALA A 116 -4.08 -1.89 -9.91
N VAL A 117 -3.23 -2.88 -9.64
CA VAL A 117 -3.62 -4.29 -9.54
C VAL A 117 -4.34 -4.57 -8.22
N SER A 118 -3.81 -4.04 -7.11
CA SER A 118 -4.36 -4.25 -5.77
C SER A 118 -5.80 -3.77 -5.64
N VAL A 119 -6.11 -2.55 -6.12
CA VAL A 119 -7.47 -2.00 -6.03
C VAL A 119 -8.43 -2.68 -6.99
N PHE A 120 -7.97 -3.16 -8.14
CA PHE A 120 -8.79 -3.96 -9.04
C PHE A 120 -9.18 -5.30 -8.39
N VAL A 121 -8.21 -6.03 -7.84
CA VAL A 121 -8.47 -7.29 -7.11
C VAL A 121 -9.34 -7.04 -5.88
N ASN A 122 -9.18 -5.90 -5.20
CA ASN A 122 -10.06 -5.51 -4.10
C ASN A 122 -11.51 -5.31 -4.54
N GLN A 123 -11.74 -4.63 -5.68
CA GLN A 123 -13.07 -4.45 -6.23
C GLN A 123 -13.75 -5.77 -6.65
N LEU A 124 -12.98 -6.83 -6.92
CA LEU A 124 -13.50 -8.19 -7.09
C LEU A 124 -13.96 -8.84 -5.77
N GLY A 125 -13.81 -8.15 -4.65
CA GLY A 125 -14.32 -8.54 -3.34
C GLY A 125 -13.29 -9.14 -2.40
N LEU A 126 -11.99 -9.16 -2.75
CA LEU A 126 -10.92 -9.72 -1.92
C LEU A 126 -10.27 -8.65 -1.03
N VAL A 127 -9.86 -9.02 0.18
CA VAL A 127 -8.96 -8.16 0.96
C VAL A 127 -7.56 -8.23 0.33
N THR A 128 -7.01 -7.07 -0.02
CA THR A 128 -5.64 -6.89 -0.50
C THR A 128 -4.86 -6.01 0.47
N PHE A 129 -3.53 -5.97 0.35
CA PHE A 129 -2.68 -5.32 1.37
C PHE A 129 -1.76 -4.29 0.72
N ASN A 130 -1.90 -3.03 1.10
CA ASN A 130 -0.91 -2.02 0.79
C ASN A 130 0.20 -2.09 1.85
N GLY A 131 1.40 -2.54 1.46
CA GLY A 131 2.50 -2.80 2.37
C GLY A 131 3.81 -3.08 1.63
N PRO A 132 4.90 -3.40 2.35
CA PRO A 132 6.23 -3.48 1.78
C PRO A 132 6.32 -4.55 0.68
N SER A 133 7.10 -4.24 -0.36
CA SER A 133 7.45 -5.16 -1.45
C SER A 133 8.72 -5.94 -1.13
N VAL A 134 9.05 -6.94 -1.94
CA VAL A 134 10.27 -7.75 -1.73
C VAL A 134 11.54 -6.90 -1.76
N MET A 135 11.67 -6.02 -2.76
CA MET A 135 12.91 -5.24 -2.97
C MET A 135 12.92 -3.91 -2.20
N ALA A 136 11.75 -3.32 -1.93
CA ALA A 136 11.60 -2.10 -1.16
C ALA A 136 10.73 -2.36 0.09
N GLY A 137 11.37 -2.28 1.26
CA GLY A 137 10.82 -2.57 2.58
C GLY A 137 11.35 -3.90 3.13
N LEU A 138 11.03 -5.03 2.48
CA LEU A 138 11.42 -6.35 3.00
C LEU A 138 12.93 -6.64 2.87
N ALA A 139 13.59 -6.20 1.79
CA ALA A 139 15.04 -6.33 1.66
C ALA A 139 15.81 -5.52 2.73
N GLN A 140 15.23 -4.43 3.23
CA GLN A 140 15.84 -3.54 4.23
C GLN A 140 15.45 -3.88 5.67
N ILE A 141 14.58 -4.89 5.89
CA ILE A 141 13.89 -5.10 7.16
C ILE A 141 14.81 -5.25 8.38
N HIS A 142 16.01 -5.83 8.23
CA HIS A 142 16.97 -5.98 9.33
C HIS A 142 17.63 -4.67 9.76
N ASN A 143 17.62 -3.65 8.89
CA ASN A 143 18.08 -2.30 9.21
C ASN A 143 16.95 -1.40 9.73
N LEU A 144 15.71 -1.89 9.78
CA LEU A 144 14.57 -1.19 10.37
C LEU A 144 14.41 -1.53 11.88
N PRO A 145 13.71 -0.67 12.65
CA PRO A 145 13.52 -0.86 14.09
C PRO A 145 12.92 -2.22 14.46
N GLU A 146 13.29 -2.76 15.61
CA GLU A 146 12.80 -4.06 16.10
C GLU A 146 11.26 -4.11 16.23
N GLU A 147 10.67 -3.02 16.72
CA GLU A 147 9.22 -2.81 16.80
C GLU A 147 8.53 -2.97 15.44
N TYR A 148 9.13 -2.48 14.36
CA TYR A 148 8.61 -2.67 13.01
C TYR A 148 8.73 -4.12 12.55
N ARG A 149 9.87 -4.76 12.78
CA ARG A 149 10.08 -6.17 12.41
C ARG A 149 9.08 -7.09 13.12
N ALA A 150 8.84 -6.84 14.41
CA ALA A 150 7.85 -7.55 15.20
C ALA A 150 6.43 -7.33 14.65
N TYR A 151 6.09 -6.08 14.32
CA TYR A 151 4.80 -5.74 13.70
C TYR A 151 4.57 -6.46 12.37
N ILE A 152 5.51 -6.42 11.43
CA ILE A 152 5.38 -7.08 10.12
C ILE A 152 5.19 -8.58 10.29
N LYS A 153 5.97 -9.22 11.18
CA LYS A 153 5.82 -10.65 11.45
C LYS A 153 4.45 -10.97 12.04
N ALA A 154 4.02 -10.26 13.08
CA ALA A 154 2.72 -10.47 13.72
C ALA A 154 1.56 -10.26 12.73
N PHE A 155 1.65 -9.23 11.88
CA PHE A 155 0.65 -8.99 10.84
C PHE A 155 0.58 -10.15 9.84
N LEU A 156 1.71 -10.58 9.26
CA LEU A 156 1.74 -11.65 8.26
C LEU A 156 1.26 -13.00 8.82
N TYR A 157 1.53 -13.26 10.10
CA TYR A 157 1.05 -14.46 10.81
C TYR A 157 -0.41 -14.35 11.29
N GLY A 158 -1.08 -13.22 11.04
CA GLY A 158 -2.47 -13.00 11.44
C GLY A 158 -2.69 -12.88 12.94
N GLU A 159 -1.67 -12.51 13.69
CA GLU A 159 -1.69 -12.41 15.17
C GLU A 159 -2.33 -11.10 15.65
N LEU A 160 -2.66 -10.19 14.73
CA LEU A 160 -3.24 -8.90 15.03
C LEU A 160 -4.77 -8.90 14.82
N GLU A 161 -5.49 -8.62 15.90
CA GLU A 161 -6.93 -8.44 15.93
C GLU A 161 -7.26 -7.22 16.79
N ASP A 162 -8.18 -6.37 16.33
CA ASP A 162 -8.57 -5.15 17.05
C ASP A 162 -7.36 -4.31 17.49
N THR A 163 -6.41 -4.10 16.57
CA THR A 163 -5.12 -3.49 16.86
C THR A 163 -5.09 -2.01 16.52
N THR A 164 -4.47 -1.20 17.39
CA THR A 164 -4.06 0.15 17.04
C THR A 164 -2.88 0.07 16.06
N LEU A 165 -2.91 0.86 14.99
CA LEU A 165 -1.80 0.95 14.04
C LEU A 165 -0.59 1.61 14.74
N PRO A 166 0.63 1.04 14.60
CA PRO A 166 1.79 1.60 15.25
C PRO A 166 2.18 2.94 14.64
N THR A 167 2.90 3.75 15.41
CA THR A 167 3.58 4.97 14.95
C THR A 167 5.04 4.85 15.34
N PHE A 168 5.94 5.14 14.41
CA PHE A 168 7.38 5.01 14.64
C PHE A 168 8.00 6.36 14.94
N SER A 169 8.96 6.42 15.86
CA SER A 169 9.59 7.69 16.28
C SER A 169 10.52 8.30 15.22
N HIS A 170 10.92 7.51 14.22
CA HIS A 170 11.82 7.91 13.14
C HIS A 170 11.39 7.28 11.82
N PHE A 171 11.81 7.88 10.72
CA PHE A 171 11.57 7.40 9.37
C PHE A 171 12.78 7.58 8.45
N TYR A 172 12.71 6.99 7.25
CA TYR A 172 13.76 6.99 6.24
C TYR A 172 13.16 7.32 4.87
N ASP A 173 13.82 8.20 4.13
CA ASP A 173 13.46 8.54 2.75
C ASP A 173 14.23 7.62 1.78
N GLY A 174 13.70 6.41 1.58
CA GLY A 174 14.24 5.45 0.63
C GLY A 174 15.64 4.92 0.98
N TYR A 175 16.40 4.61 -0.06
CA TYR A 175 17.60 3.76 0.03
C TYR A 175 18.79 4.39 -0.71
N PRO A 176 20.04 4.00 -0.35
CA PRO A 176 21.20 4.30 -1.17
C PRO A 176 21.10 3.66 -2.56
N ASP A 177 21.99 4.05 -3.46
CA ASP A 177 22.05 3.49 -4.82
C ASP A 177 22.18 1.96 -4.80
N TRP A 178 21.15 1.28 -5.32
CA TRP A 178 21.09 -0.16 -5.44
C TRP A 178 22.05 -0.74 -6.48
N SER A 179 22.74 0.08 -7.29
CA SER A 179 23.83 -0.42 -8.13
C SER A 179 25.04 -0.89 -7.29
N SER A 180 25.16 -0.37 -6.06
CA SER A 180 26.25 -0.68 -5.14
C SER A 180 25.91 -1.83 -4.19
N VAL A 181 26.61 -2.95 -4.37
CA VAL A 181 26.44 -4.15 -3.53
C VAL A 181 26.81 -3.89 -2.05
N SER A 182 27.72 -2.96 -1.77
CA SER A 182 28.17 -2.66 -0.40
C SER A 182 27.09 -1.99 0.46
N THR A 183 26.10 -1.37 -0.18
CA THR A 183 24.98 -0.67 0.47
C THR A 183 23.69 -1.49 0.41
N ALA A 184 23.75 -2.76 0.02
CA ALA A 184 22.60 -3.65 -0.06
C ALA A 184 21.80 -3.70 1.25
N GLY A 185 20.50 -3.43 1.16
CA GLY A 185 19.59 -3.43 2.31
C GLY A 185 19.74 -2.25 3.27
N GLN A 186 20.65 -1.31 3.01
CA GLN A 186 20.77 -0.10 3.82
C GLN A 186 19.63 0.88 3.54
N LEU A 187 19.42 1.79 4.49
CA LEU A 187 18.47 2.90 4.41
C LEU A 187 19.27 4.20 4.29
N ASN A 188 18.63 5.23 3.73
CA ASN A 188 19.17 6.59 3.80
C ASN A 188 19.21 7.09 5.26
N PRO A 189 19.83 8.25 5.55
CA PRO A 189 19.90 8.76 6.91
C PRO A 189 18.52 8.90 7.57
N THR A 190 18.46 8.55 8.87
CA THR A 190 17.24 8.63 9.68
C THR A 190 16.76 10.06 9.88
N GLN A 191 15.45 10.23 9.98
CA GLN A 191 14.77 11.49 10.26
C GLN A 191 13.80 11.31 11.43
N SER A 192 13.64 12.35 12.27
CA SER A 192 12.68 12.32 13.36
C SER A 192 11.24 12.41 12.84
N ASN A 193 10.36 11.57 13.35
CA ASN A 193 8.94 11.60 13.01
C ASN A 193 8.15 12.37 14.09
N VAL A 194 7.39 13.39 13.67
CA VAL A 194 6.48 14.15 14.55
C VAL A 194 5.15 13.44 14.80
N GLY A 195 4.94 12.28 14.17
CA GLY A 195 3.73 11.47 14.27
C GLY A 195 2.57 12.00 13.42
N PRO A 196 1.44 11.28 13.41
CA PRO A 196 0.29 11.63 12.58
C PRO A 196 -0.37 12.94 13.02
N ARG A 197 -0.85 13.71 12.05
CA ARG A 197 -1.55 14.99 12.28
C ARG A 197 -3.04 14.79 12.02
N PHE A 198 -3.85 14.96 13.06
CA PHE A 198 -5.29 14.75 13.00
C PHE A 198 -6.01 16.09 12.83
N PHE A 199 -6.86 16.17 11.80
CA PHE A 199 -7.69 17.31 11.48
C PHE A 199 -9.15 16.88 11.40
N GLY A 200 -10.01 17.49 12.19
CA GLY A 200 -11.45 17.21 12.18
C GLY A 200 -12.12 17.97 13.31
N ASP A 201 -13.30 18.53 13.05
CA ASP A 201 -14.16 19.03 14.12
C ASP A 201 -14.77 17.82 14.82
N ASN A 202 -14.86 17.83 16.16
CA ASN A 202 -15.31 16.71 16.99
C ASN A 202 -16.47 15.94 16.32
N PRO A 203 -16.23 14.75 15.74
CA PRO A 203 -17.27 14.03 15.02
C PRO A 203 -18.42 13.63 15.95
N VAL A 204 -19.60 13.45 15.35
CA VAL A 204 -20.74 12.76 16.00
C VAL A 204 -20.24 11.38 16.49
N ASP A 205 -20.76 10.88 17.62
CA ASP A 205 -20.28 9.67 18.34
C ASP A 205 -18.86 9.77 18.94
N ALA A 206 -18.73 10.63 19.97
CA ALA A 206 -17.56 10.68 20.87
C ALA A 206 -16.19 10.83 20.16
N GLY A 207 -16.18 11.42 18.96
CA GLY A 207 -14.95 11.68 18.21
C GLY A 207 -14.43 10.51 17.36
N LYS A 208 -15.27 9.51 17.06
CA LYS A 208 -14.88 8.31 16.31
C LYS A 208 -15.67 8.15 15.02
N VAL A 209 -14.96 7.80 13.95
CA VAL A 209 -15.56 7.37 12.67
C VAL A 209 -14.96 6.04 12.25
N SER A 210 -15.67 5.27 11.43
CA SER A 210 -15.16 4.00 10.91
C SER A 210 -15.63 3.77 9.48
N GLY A 211 -14.86 3.00 8.73
CA GLY A 211 -15.19 2.64 7.37
C GLY A 211 -14.20 1.67 6.77
N GLN A 212 -14.61 1.02 5.67
CA GLN A 212 -13.74 0.10 4.96
C GLN A 212 -12.62 0.86 4.26
N LEU A 213 -11.39 0.41 4.46
CA LEU A 213 -10.21 0.98 3.80
C LEU A 213 -10.24 0.78 2.29
N PHE A 214 -9.92 1.83 1.55
CA PHE A 214 -9.65 1.76 0.11
C PHE A 214 -8.69 2.88 -0.28
N GLY A 215 -7.79 2.63 -1.24
CA GLY A 215 -6.82 3.64 -1.64
C GLY A 215 -5.48 3.08 -2.08
N GLY A 216 -4.47 3.94 -2.13
CA GLY A 216 -3.12 3.62 -2.58
C GLY A 216 -2.34 4.85 -3.03
N CYS A 217 -1.37 4.63 -3.92
CA CYS A 217 -0.57 5.68 -4.54
C CYS A 217 -1.47 6.60 -5.39
N ILE A 218 -1.51 7.91 -5.07
CA ILE A 218 -2.43 8.85 -5.71
C ILE A 218 -2.14 8.97 -7.21
N GLU A 219 -0.86 9.00 -7.61
CA GLU A 219 -0.45 9.05 -9.02
C GLU A 219 -0.98 7.86 -9.82
N VAL A 220 -0.98 6.68 -9.21
CA VAL A 220 -1.38 5.42 -9.86
C VAL A 220 -2.90 5.30 -9.93
N LEU A 221 -3.62 5.81 -8.93
CA LEU A 221 -5.08 5.88 -8.97
C LEU A 221 -5.58 6.74 -10.14
N GLU A 222 -4.85 7.80 -10.51
CA GLU A 222 -5.18 8.59 -11.70
C GLU A 222 -5.14 7.77 -13.00
N MET A 223 -4.27 6.75 -13.09
CA MET A 223 -4.18 5.87 -14.27
C MET A 223 -5.46 5.04 -14.49
N LEU A 224 -6.27 4.87 -13.44
CA LEU A 224 -7.50 4.08 -13.50
C LEU A 224 -8.74 4.94 -13.75
N LYS A 225 -8.72 6.22 -13.42
CA LYS A 225 -9.88 7.12 -13.54
C LYS A 225 -10.39 7.19 -14.97
N GLY A 226 -11.70 7.11 -15.14
CA GLY A 226 -12.35 7.09 -16.46
C GLY A 226 -12.24 5.76 -17.23
N THR A 227 -11.65 4.72 -16.63
CA THR A 227 -11.62 3.36 -17.18
C THR A 227 -12.66 2.47 -16.49
N GLN A 228 -12.89 1.27 -17.03
CA GLN A 228 -13.74 0.25 -16.39
C GLN A 228 -13.16 -0.32 -15.07
N TYR A 229 -11.92 0.02 -14.72
CA TYR A 229 -11.25 -0.42 -13.49
C TYR A 229 -11.41 0.58 -12.34
N TRP A 230 -12.01 1.74 -12.59
CA TRP A 230 -12.35 2.72 -11.55
C TRP A 230 -13.63 2.32 -10.81
N PRO A 231 -13.70 2.52 -9.48
CA PRO A 231 -14.91 2.24 -8.74
C PRO A 231 -16.13 3.04 -9.24
N ALA A 232 -17.31 2.43 -9.15
CA ALA A 232 -18.57 3.10 -9.40
C ALA A 232 -18.82 4.24 -8.39
N ALA A 233 -19.73 5.15 -8.72
CA ALA A 233 -19.96 6.37 -7.92
C ALA A 233 -20.43 6.10 -6.48
N ASP A 234 -21.21 5.04 -6.25
CA ASP A 234 -21.75 4.63 -4.96
C ASP A 234 -20.77 3.80 -4.11
N PHE A 235 -19.63 3.40 -4.68
CA PHE A 235 -18.62 2.60 -3.98
C PHE A 235 -18.02 3.32 -2.77
N TRP A 236 -17.95 4.66 -2.82
CA TRP A 236 -17.24 5.50 -1.85
C TRP A 236 -17.98 5.69 -0.53
N GLN A 237 -19.27 5.35 -0.49
CA GLN A 237 -20.13 5.54 0.67
C GLN A 237 -19.55 4.84 1.91
N GLY A 238 -19.23 5.64 2.94
CA GLY A 238 -18.71 5.19 4.22
C GLY A 238 -17.30 4.60 4.17
N LYS A 239 -16.53 4.84 3.10
CA LYS A 239 -15.13 4.38 3.00
C LYS A 239 -14.20 5.26 3.82
N VAL A 240 -13.11 4.66 4.29
CA VAL A 240 -11.92 5.42 4.70
C VAL A 240 -10.94 5.37 3.54
N LEU A 241 -10.77 6.52 2.85
CA LEU A 241 -9.82 6.65 1.75
C LEU A 241 -8.42 6.83 2.33
N PHE A 242 -7.42 6.16 1.76
CA PHE A 242 -6.02 6.48 2.04
C PHE A 242 -5.26 6.80 0.75
N LEU A 243 -4.42 7.84 0.80
CA LEU A 243 -3.64 8.31 -0.33
C LEU A 243 -2.18 8.49 0.10
N GLU A 244 -1.26 8.21 -0.79
CA GLU A 244 0.17 8.45 -0.59
C GLU A 244 0.82 8.90 -1.89
N THR A 245 1.94 9.64 -1.80
CA THR A 245 2.71 10.12 -2.96
C THR A 245 3.99 9.32 -3.12
N SER A 246 4.37 9.07 -4.37
CA SER A 246 5.56 8.30 -4.74
C SER A 246 6.89 9.06 -4.62
N GLN A 247 7.97 8.36 -4.94
CA GLN A 247 9.31 8.93 -5.08
C GLN A 247 9.44 9.95 -6.22
N GLU A 248 8.47 10.02 -7.14
CA GLU A 248 8.45 11.05 -8.18
C GLU A 248 8.23 12.45 -7.60
N LYS A 249 7.88 12.54 -6.30
CA LYS A 249 7.74 13.77 -5.55
C LYS A 249 6.86 14.79 -6.31
N PRO A 250 5.57 14.46 -6.55
CA PRO A 250 4.71 15.31 -7.36
C PRO A 250 4.62 16.72 -6.79
N THR A 251 4.45 17.74 -7.64
CA THR A 251 4.29 19.10 -7.12
C THR A 251 2.99 19.21 -6.31
N LEU A 252 2.95 20.17 -5.39
CA LEU A 252 1.73 20.47 -4.62
C LEU A 252 0.54 20.81 -5.52
N ASP A 253 0.80 21.39 -6.71
CA ASP A 253 -0.24 21.66 -7.70
C ASP A 253 -0.85 20.39 -8.27
N TYR A 254 -0.04 19.36 -8.58
CA TYR A 254 -0.58 18.09 -9.05
C TYR A 254 -1.45 17.42 -7.99
N VAL A 255 -0.98 17.38 -6.74
CA VAL A 255 -1.78 16.82 -5.63
C VAL A 255 -3.10 17.59 -5.48
N LYS A 256 -3.07 18.92 -5.52
CA LYS A 256 -4.27 19.77 -5.51
C LYS A 256 -5.22 19.42 -6.66
N TYR A 257 -4.73 19.25 -7.88
CA TYR A 257 -5.56 18.91 -9.04
C TYR A 257 -6.22 17.53 -8.92
N TRP A 258 -5.49 16.54 -8.42
CA TRP A 258 -6.03 15.21 -8.17
C TRP A 258 -7.08 15.21 -7.07
N LEU A 259 -6.84 15.92 -5.96
CA LEU A 259 -7.83 16.10 -4.91
C LEU A 259 -9.08 16.83 -5.40
N ARG A 260 -8.93 17.89 -6.21
CA ARG A 260 -10.07 18.55 -6.86
C ARG A 260 -10.85 17.59 -7.75
N ASN A 261 -10.18 16.68 -8.45
CA ASN A 261 -10.84 15.66 -9.22
C ASN A 261 -11.66 14.70 -8.34
N TYR A 262 -11.15 14.29 -7.17
CA TYR A 262 -11.94 13.53 -6.18
C TYR A 262 -13.17 14.30 -5.69
N GLY A 263 -13.02 15.60 -5.41
CA GLY A 263 -14.13 16.46 -5.02
C GLY A 263 -15.20 16.60 -6.12
N VAL A 264 -14.79 16.84 -7.38
CA VAL A 264 -15.74 16.93 -8.51
C VAL A 264 -16.48 15.61 -8.77
N MET A 265 -15.86 14.47 -8.45
CA MET A 265 -16.52 13.17 -8.49
C MET A 265 -17.50 12.93 -7.33
N GLY A 266 -17.58 13.84 -6.35
CA GLY A 266 -18.42 13.70 -5.17
C GLY A 266 -17.91 12.64 -4.18
N VAL A 267 -16.58 12.39 -4.16
CA VAL A 267 -16.01 11.36 -3.29
C VAL A 267 -15.97 11.82 -1.84
N PHE A 268 -15.55 13.06 -1.57
CA PHE A 268 -15.32 13.53 -0.19
C PHE A 268 -16.58 13.52 0.68
N GLU A 269 -17.73 13.83 0.09
CA GLU A 269 -19.04 13.85 0.72
C GLU A 269 -19.52 12.45 1.13
N GLN A 270 -18.94 11.40 0.53
CA GLN A 270 -19.29 10.00 0.78
C GLN A 270 -18.36 9.34 1.82
N LEU A 271 -17.16 9.88 2.04
CA LEU A 271 -16.16 9.26 2.90
C LEU A 271 -16.50 9.40 4.38
N SER A 272 -16.11 8.37 5.15
CA SER A 272 -16.03 8.44 6.62
C SER A 272 -14.74 9.12 7.09
N GLY A 273 -13.67 9.11 6.27
CA GLY A 273 -12.40 9.74 6.60
C GLY A 273 -11.37 9.65 5.49
N LEU A 274 -10.35 10.50 5.56
CA LEU A 274 -9.20 10.52 4.66
C LEU A 274 -7.90 10.35 5.44
N LEU A 275 -7.04 9.45 4.97
CA LEU A 275 -5.70 9.22 5.50
C LEU A 275 -4.67 9.59 4.44
N VAL A 276 -3.59 10.25 4.83
CA VAL A 276 -2.49 10.63 3.93
C VAL A 276 -1.17 10.15 4.48
N GLY A 277 -0.49 9.32 3.68
CA GLY A 277 0.83 8.79 3.95
C GLY A 277 1.89 9.89 3.94
N ARG A 278 3.00 9.67 4.63
CA ARG A 278 4.11 10.61 4.64
C ARG A 278 4.72 10.75 3.25
N ALA A 279 4.80 11.98 2.77
CA ALA A 279 5.36 12.30 1.46
C ALA A 279 6.90 12.16 1.47
N ARG A 280 7.41 11.17 0.75
CA ARG A 280 8.87 10.91 0.62
C ARG A 280 9.57 12.06 -0.11
N ASP A 281 10.75 12.46 0.36
CA ASP A 281 11.61 13.48 -0.27
C ASP A 281 11.06 14.94 -0.24
N TYR A 282 9.91 15.17 0.39
CA TYR A 282 9.42 16.52 0.71
C TYR A 282 10.16 17.04 1.94
N SER A 283 10.60 18.30 1.89
CA SER A 283 11.08 19.02 3.07
C SER A 283 9.97 19.18 4.13
N ALA A 284 10.34 19.57 5.35
CA ALA A 284 9.37 19.83 6.41
C ALA A 284 8.35 20.91 6.01
N ASP A 285 8.81 21.97 5.32
CA ASP A 285 7.96 23.06 4.83
C ASP A 285 7.03 22.58 3.72
N GLU A 286 7.53 21.80 2.74
CA GLU A 286 6.68 21.22 1.69
C GLU A 286 5.64 20.26 2.27
N LYS A 287 5.98 19.47 3.31
CA LYS A 287 5.01 18.60 4.01
C LYS A 287 3.93 19.41 4.74
N ALA A 288 4.27 20.56 5.32
CA ALA A 288 3.29 21.45 5.95
C ALA A 288 2.38 22.11 4.91
N GLN A 289 2.95 22.60 3.79
CA GLN A 289 2.17 23.15 2.68
C GLN A 289 1.28 22.10 2.01
N LEU A 290 1.72 20.84 1.95
CA LEU A 290 0.89 19.73 1.49
C LEU A 290 -0.35 19.55 2.37
N ASP A 291 -0.20 19.59 3.69
CA ASP A 291 -1.33 19.55 4.62
C ASP A 291 -2.29 20.73 4.39
N GLU A 292 -1.76 21.95 4.20
CA GLU A 292 -2.57 23.13 3.88
C GLU A 292 -3.35 22.96 2.56
N VAL A 293 -2.71 22.43 1.52
CA VAL A 293 -3.36 22.13 0.23
C VAL A 293 -4.48 21.10 0.39
N ILE A 294 -4.21 20.01 1.11
CA ILE A 294 -5.21 18.95 1.35
C ILE A 294 -6.43 19.53 2.07
N LEU A 295 -6.19 20.28 3.15
CA LEU A 295 -7.26 20.87 3.95
C LEU A 295 -8.03 21.93 3.18
N SER A 296 -7.34 22.77 2.40
CA SER A 296 -7.98 23.83 1.64
C SER A 296 -8.90 23.27 0.55
N VAL A 297 -8.46 22.26 -0.19
CA VAL A 297 -9.32 21.60 -1.17
C VAL A 297 -10.54 20.98 -0.48
N ILE A 298 -10.34 20.16 0.54
CA ILE A 298 -11.44 19.40 1.16
C ILE A 298 -12.42 20.31 1.88
N ARG A 299 -11.93 21.25 2.70
CA ARG A 299 -12.75 22.05 3.61
C ARG A 299 -13.21 23.35 2.98
N ASP A 300 -12.35 24.04 2.24
CA ASP A 300 -12.68 25.37 1.75
C ASP A 300 -13.30 25.32 0.35
N GLU A 301 -12.82 24.43 -0.54
CA GLU A 301 -13.34 24.34 -1.91
C GLU A 301 -14.55 23.42 -2.05
N PHE A 302 -14.57 22.29 -1.31
CA PHE A 302 -15.65 21.31 -1.33
C PHE A 302 -16.48 21.28 -0.04
N GLU A 303 -16.27 22.22 0.88
CA GLU A 303 -17.09 22.45 2.08
C GLU A 303 -17.26 21.21 3.01
N CYS A 304 -16.35 20.23 2.92
CA CYS A 304 -16.38 18.98 3.69
C CYS A 304 -15.72 19.13 5.08
N HIS A 305 -16.15 20.13 5.85
CA HIS A 305 -15.55 20.48 7.16
C HIS A 305 -15.57 19.34 8.19
N SER A 306 -16.62 18.51 8.14
CA SER A 306 -16.80 17.39 9.08
C SER A 306 -15.98 16.15 8.72
N LEU A 307 -15.35 16.08 7.54
CA LEU A 307 -14.57 14.93 7.12
C LEU A 307 -13.26 14.86 7.94
N PRO A 308 -13.04 13.80 8.73
CA PRO A 308 -11.78 13.62 9.44
C PRO A 308 -10.64 13.35 8.45
N VAL A 309 -9.56 14.11 8.56
CA VAL A 309 -8.34 13.98 7.76
C VAL A 309 -7.17 13.70 8.68
N VAL A 310 -6.38 12.67 8.39
CA VAL A 310 -5.16 12.34 9.15
C VAL A 310 -3.98 12.27 8.21
N THR A 311 -2.95 13.09 8.42
CA THR A 311 -1.76 13.14 7.55
C THR A 311 -0.49 12.68 8.28
N ASN A 312 0.63 12.57 7.54
CA ASN A 312 1.94 12.14 8.05
C ASN A 312 1.93 10.72 8.66
N LEU A 313 1.13 9.82 8.08
CA LEU A 313 1.04 8.43 8.50
C LEU A 313 2.19 7.58 7.94
N ASP A 314 2.57 6.53 8.68
CA ASP A 314 3.66 5.61 8.37
C ASP A 314 3.28 4.59 7.27
N PHE A 315 2.77 5.04 6.12
CA PHE A 315 2.57 4.21 4.93
C PHE A 315 2.92 5.00 3.66
N GLY A 316 3.15 4.29 2.56
CA GLY A 316 3.61 4.88 1.29
C GLY A 316 5.11 4.70 1.10
N HIS A 317 5.78 5.69 0.51
CA HIS A 317 7.18 5.56 0.06
C HIS A 317 8.25 5.88 1.11
N THR A 318 7.89 6.08 2.37
CA THR A 318 8.86 6.16 3.48
C THR A 318 8.86 4.87 4.29
N ASP A 319 10.00 4.48 4.84
CA ASP A 319 10.07 3.40 5.83
C ASP A 319 10.10 3.95 7.26
N PRO A 320 9.55 3.25 8.26
CA PRO A 320 8.82 1.97 8.15
C PRO A 320 7.39 2.11 7.57
N GLN A 321 6.85 1.00 7.03
CA GLN A 321 5.54 0.97 6.35
C GLN A 321 4.50 0.08 7.06
N VAL A 322 3.51 0.69 7.70
CA VAL A 322 2.32 0.02 8.22
C VAL A 322 1.54 -0.63 7.07
N ILE A 323 1.08 -1.86 7.28
CA ILE A 323 0.29 -2.58 6.30
C ILE A 323 -1.18 -2.16 6.42
N LEU A 324 -1.76 -1.70 5.31
CA LEU A 324 -3.17 -1.33 5.21
C LEU A 324 -3.96 -2.43 4.48
N PRO A 325 -4.86 -3.16 5.16
CA PRO A 325 -5.70 -4.18 4.54
C PRO A 325 -6.96 -3.55 3.91
N LEU A 326 -6.96 -3.39 2.58
CA LEU A 326 -8.09 -2.83 1.84
C LEU A 326 -9.34 -3.71 2.01
N GLY A 327 -10.47 -3.08 2.27
CA GLY A 327 -11.75 -3.74 2.52
C GLY A 327 -12.00 -4.15 3.97
N CYS A 328 -11.02 -3.97 4.87
CA CYS A 328 -11.23 -4.10 6.31
C CYS A 328 -11.63 -2.75 6.92
N ASP A 329 -12.36 -2.79 8.03
CA ASP A 329 -12.82 -1.59 8.73
C ASP A 329 -11.69 -0.97 9.55
N LEU A 330 -11.42 0.30 9.32
CA LEU A 330 -10.52 1.11 10.14
C LEU A 330 -11.34 2.17 10.89
N GLN A 331 -11.08 2.29 12.17
CA GLN A 331 -11.57 3.38 13.02
C GLN A 331 -10.55 4.50 13.11
N ILE A 332 -11.02 5.73 12.96
CA ILE A 332 -10.28 6.96 13.24
C ILE A 332 -10.86 7.53 14.54
N ASP A 333 -10.03 7.65 15.57
CA ASP A 333 -10.37 8.33 16.82
C ASP A 333 -9.62 9.67 16.88
N ILE A 334 -10.35 10.76 16.65
CA ILE A 334 -9.80 12.12 16.62
C ILE A 334 -9.45 12.60 18.04
N THR A 335 -10.17 12.14 19.05
CA THR A 335 -9.95 12.54 20.44
C THR A 335 -8.73 11.84 21.03
N ALA A 336 -8.64 10.51 20.85
CA ALA A 336 -7.49 9.73 21.29
C ALA A 336 -6.28 9.88 20.36
N LYS A 337 -6.45 10.45 19.16
CA LYS A 337 -5.44 10.54 18.09
C LYS A 337 -4.89 9.16 17.73
N GLN A 338 -5.79 8.23 17.44
CA GLN A 338 -5.46 6.83 17.15
C GLN A 338 -6.18 6.33 15.90
N LEU A 339 -5.51 5.41 15.21
CA LEU A 339 -6.10 4.61 14.15
C LEU A 339 -6.15 3.16 14.60
N LYS A 340 -7.31 2.52 14.49
CA LYS A 340 -7.51 1.14 14.93
C LYS A 340 -8.09 0.29 13.81
N LEU A 341 -7.41 -0.79 13.46
CA LEU A 341 -7.97 -1.84 12.62
C LEU A 341 -8.99 -2.63 13.45
N LEU A 342 -10.23 -2.71 12.97
CA LEU A 342 -11.31 -3.42 13.66
C LEU A 342 -11.35 -4.88 13.22
N GLY A 343 -11.29 -5.80 14.19
CA GLY A 343 -11.15 -7.24 13.97
C GLY A 343 -9.83 -7.63 13.29
N SER A 344 -9.77 -8.88 12.81
CA SER A 344 -8.61 -9.41 12.05
C SER A 344 -8.71 -9.10 10.56
N ALA A 345 -7.58 -8.86 9.89
CA ALA A 345 -7.51 -8.77 8.42
C ALA A 345 -7.60 -10.13 7.72
N PHE A 346 -7.50 -11.22 8.48
CA PHE A 346 -7.46 -12.59 7.97
C PHE A 346 -8.74 -13.36 8.31
N LYS A 347 -8.94 -14.46 7.61
CA LYS A 347 -9.98 -15.44 7.93
C LYS A 347 -9.60 -16.15 9.22
N ALA A 348 -10.55 -16.22 10.15
CA ALA A 348 -10.45 -16.96 11.40
C ALA A 348 -10.16 -18.45 11.20
#